data_AF-A0A382MK93-F1
#
_entry.id   AF-A0A382MK93-F1
#
_cell.length_a   1.000
_cell.length_b   1.000
_cell.length_c   1.000
_cell.angle_alpha   90.00
_cell.angle_beta   90.00
_cell.angle_gamma   90.00
#
_symmetry.space_group_name_H-M   'P 1'
#
loop_
_entity.id
_entity.type
_entity.pdbx_description
1 polymer ?
#
loop_
_entity_poly.entity_id
_entity_poly.type
_entity_poly.pdbx_seq_one_letter_code
_entity_poly.pdbx_strand_id
1 'polypeptide(L)'
;MSKEKQALRRIKTSSRRKFFKAAAATGAVAAASLAMPSIAKAATTLKVQAAWGGGIFLENAQAYVKRVNDMAGGSLKIDLLPVNSVVKTSQMQDAVHRGVLDGAHYVPAYWYSKSAAASLFGTGPCWGWSAQELLGWIQYGGGMQLFNKLMGSLGLNLVSFFNSPMPAQPLGWFKEQIKQSAQMKGLKYRTVGLAADVLGEMGMSVVQLPGGEIQPAM
;
A
#
# COMPACT_ATOMS: atom_id res chain seq x y z
N MET A 1 -2.77 89.42 -28.75
CA MET A 1 -2.09 88.23 -29.34
C MET A 1 -0.59 88.55 -29.40
N SER A 2 0.12 88.44 -28.29
CA SER A 2 1.01 87.34 -27.90
C SER A 2 2.14 87.06 -28.89
N LYS A 3 3.39 87.33 -28.46
CA LYS A 3 4.40 86.28 -28.23
C LYS A 3 5.63 86.88 -27.51
N GLU A 4 5.88 86.39 -26.31
CA GLU A 4 7.04 86.67 -25.47
C GLU A 4 7.79 85.36 -25.15
N LYS A 5 9.13 85.45 -25.08
CA LYS A 5 10.12 84.57 -24.42
C LYS A 5 10.39 83.17 -25.00
N GLN A 6 11.67 82.83 -25.14
CA GLN A 6 12.42 82.12 -24.08
C GLN A 6 13.88 81.81 -24.47
N ALA A 7 14.80 82.16 -23.56
CA ALA A 7 16.18 81.67 -23.53
C ALA A 7 16.22 80.24 -22.95
N LEU A 8 16.95 79.35 -23.61
CA LEU A 8 17.15 77.95 -23.23
C LEU A 8 18.10 77.84 -22.02
N ARG A 9 17.58 77.50 -20.84
CA ARG A 9 18.36 76.95 -19.72
C ARG A 9 18.56 75.44 -19.94
N ARG A 10 19.81 75.00 -20.09
CA ARG A 10 20.21 73.59 -20.18
C ARG A 10 20.00 72.91 -18.82
N ILE A 11 19.00 72.02 -18.73
CA ILE A 11 18.75 71.19 -17.55
C ILE A 11 19.85 70.11 -17.45
N LYS A 12 20.59 70.08 -16.34
CA LYS A 12 21.52 69.01 -16.00
C LYS A 12 20.71 67.73 -15.71
N THR A 13 20.72 66.77 -16.63
CA THR A 13 20.06 65.48 -16.42
C THR A 13 20.85 64.68 -15.39
N SER A 14 20.27 64.49 -14.20
CA SER A 14 20.82 63.57 -13.20
C SER A 14 20.79 62.15 -13.77
N SER A 15 21.98 61.59 -13.99
CA SER A 15 22.13 60.24 -14.54
C SER A 15 21.61 59.20 -13.56
N ARG A 16 20.55 58.48 -13.96
CA ARG A 16 19.97 57.30 -13.28
C ARG A 16 21.03 56.26 -12.88
N ARG A 17 22.20 56.29 -13.52
CA ARG A 17 23.36 55.42 -13.25
C ARG A 17 24.03 55.70 -11.88
N LYS A 18 23.85 56.89 -11.31
CA LYS A 18 24.34 57.21 -9.94
C LYS A 18 23.42 56.69 -8.85
N PHE A 19 22.12 56.57 -9.12
CA PHE A 19 21.15 55.99 -8.18
C PHE A 19 21.39 54.49 -7.98
N PHE A 20 21.71 53.75 -9.06
CA PHE A 20 22.05 52.33 -8.96
C PHE A 20 23.37 52.06 -8.22
N LYS A 21 24.35 52.96 -8.30
CA LYS A 21 25.60 52.81 -7.53
C LYS A 21 25.43 53.12 -6.03
N ALA A 22 24.51 54.02 -5.67
CA ALA A 22 24.20 54.30 -4.27
C ALA A 22 23.37 53.17 -3.62
N ALA A 23 22.47 52.53 -4.36
CA ALA A 23 21.68 51.40 -3.87
C ALA A 23 22.52 50.11 -3.65
N ALA A 24 23.62 49.95 -4.39
CA ALA A 24 24.54 48.82 -4.21
C ALA A 24 25.44 48.94 -2.96
N ALA A 25 25.65 50.15 -2.44
CA ALA A 25 26.53 50.39 -1.28
C ALA A 25 25.80 50.29 0.07
N THR A 26 24.47 50.41 0.10
CA THR A 26 23.65 50.27 1.32
C THR A 26 22.81 48.99 1.36
N GLY A 27 22.73 48.22 0.27
CA GLY A 27 21.97 46.97 0.18
C GLY A 27 22.67 45.73 0.73
N ALA A 28 23.98 45.79 1.04
CA ALA A 28 24.76 44.62 1.45
C ALA A 28 24.40 44.07 2.84
N VAL A 29 23.59 44.79 3.64
CA VAL A 29 23.14 44.35 4.97
C VAL A 29 21.66 43.91 4.99
N ALA A 30 20.94 44.02 3.85
CA ALA A 30 19.53 43.61 3.73
C ALA A 30 19.32 42.36 2.84
N ALA A 31 20.39 41.62 2.53
CA ALA A 31 20.31 40.38 1.73
C ALA A 31 20.05 39.10 2.56
N ALA A 32 19.95 39.23 3.90
CA ALA A 32 19.82 38.09 4.81
C ALA A 32 18.38 37.87 5.32
N SER A 33 17.38 37.92 4.42
CA SER A 33 16.05 37.35 4.70
C SER A 33 15.14 37.39 3.47
N LEU A 34 15.65 37.04 2.28
CA LEU A 34 14.76 36.45 1.28
C LEU A 34 14.33 35.10 1.86
N ALA A 35 13.22 35.09 2.60
CA ALA A 35 12.53 33.89 2.98
C ALA A 35 12.28 33.12 1.69
N MET A 36 13.08 32.07 1.45
CA MET A 36 12.77 31.12 0.40
C MET A 36 11.36 30.63 0.70
N PRO A 37 10.39 30.75 -0.23
CA PRO A 37 9.09 30.16 0.00
C PRO A 37 9.34 28.69 0.29
N SER A 38 9.06 28.25 1.51
CA SER A 38 8.99 26.82 1.80
C SER A 38 7.81 26.34 0.97
N ILE A 39 8.11 25.77 -0.19
CA ILE A 39 7.11 25.06 -0.96
C ILE A 39 6.72 23.88 -0.07
N ALA A 40 5.64 24.04 0.69
CA ALA A 40 5.04 22.97 1.45
C ALA A 40 4.67 21.89 0.42
N LYS A 41 5.49 20.85 0.34
CA LYS A 41 5.23 19.73 -0.56
C LYS A 41 3.97 19.06 -0.04
N ALA A 42 2.91 19.09 -0.85
CA ALA A 42 1.66 18.42 -0.50
C ALA A 42 1.95 16.96 -0.14
N ALA A 43 1.38 16.50 0.99
CA ALA A 43 1.55 15.15 1.46
C ALA A 43 1.18 14.15 0.36
N THR A 44 2.07 13.22 0.04
CA THR A 44 1.72 12.12 -0.87
C THR A 44 0.68 11.25 -0.17
N THR A 45 -0.51 11.09 -0.75
CA THR A 45 -1.54 10.21 -0.20
C THR A 45 -1.60 8.94 -1.03
N LEU A 46 -1.32 7.80 -0.41
CA LEU A 46 -1.42 6.47 -1.02
C LEU A 46 -2.77 5.84 -0.67
N LYS A 47 -3.52 5.42 -1.67
CA LYS A 47 -4.78 4.67 -1.52
C LYS A 47 -4.48 3.19 -1.39
N VAL A 48 -4.68 2.65 -0.19
CA VAL A 48 -4.44 1.25 0.11
C VAL A 48 -5.76 0.59 0.48
N GLN A 49 -6.19 -0.45 -0.22
CA GLN A 49 -7.42 -1.17 0.14
C GLN A 49 -7.12 -2.37 1.04
N ALA A 50 -7.94 -2.60 2.08
CA ALA A 50 -7.86 -3.80 2.91
C ALA A 50 -8.72 -4.94 2.33
N ALA A 51 -8.25 -6.19 2.41
CA ALA A 51 -9.02 -7.37 1.99
C ALA A 51 -10.03 -7.87 3.04
N TRP A 52 -10.22 -7.12 4.13
CA TRP A 52 -10.88 -7.61 5.34
C TRP A 52 -12.10 -6.76 5.68
N GLY A 53 -13.25 -7.40 5.90
CA GLY A 53 -14.49 -6.73 6.33
C GLY A 53 -14.54 -6.40 7.82
N GLY A 54 -13.59 -6.92 8.62
CA GLY A 54 -13.53 -6.71 10.07
C GLY A 54 -12.52 -7.62 10.77
N GLY A 55 -12.54 -7.59 12.10
CA GLY A 55 -11.73 -8.44 12.97
C GLY A 55 -10.23 -8.10 12.98
N ILE A 56 -9.45 -8.99 13.59
CA ILE A 56 -8.03 -8.77 13.91
C ILE A 56 -7.18 -8.40 12.69
N PHE A 57 -7.52 -8.84 11.48
CA PHE A 57 -6.75 -8.52 10.28
C PHE A 57 -7.00 -7.09 9.79
N LEU A 58 -8.23 -6.58 9.94
CA LEU A 58 -8.51 -5.17 9.68
C LEU A 58 -7.86 -4.28 10.74
N GLU A 59 -7.93 -4.67 12.01
CA GLU A 59 -7.28 -3.99 13.13
C GLU A 59 -5.76 -3.92 12.91
N ASN A 60 -5.13 -5.01 12.47
CA ASN A 60 -3.71 -5.04 12.12
C ASN A 60 -3.38 -4.08 10.96
N ALA A 61 -4.21 -4.03 9.91
CA ALA A 61 -4.02 -3.10 8.81
C ALA A 61 -4.14 -1.63 9.26
N GLN A 62 -5.14 -1.33 10.10
CA GLN A 62 -5.33 -0.01 10.69
C GLN A 62 -4.16 0.38 11.60
N ALA A 63 -3.66 -0.54 12.44
CA ALA A 63 -2.52 -0.30 13.31
C ALA A 63 -1.23 -0.03 12.52
N TYR A 64 -1.00 -0.77 11.42
CA TYR A 64 0.11 -0.53 10.51
C TYR A 64 0.02 0.86 9.87
N VAL A 65 -1.15 1.20 9.29
CA VAL A 65 -1.37 2.50 8.64
C VAL A 65 -1.24 3.66 9.63
N LYS A 66 -1.78 3.51 10.84
CA LYS A 66 -1.63 4.52 11.90
C LYS A 66 -0.15 4.75 12.20
N ARG A 67 0.64 3.69 12.40
CA ARG A 67 2.07 3.81 12.69
C ARG A 67 2.83 4.53 11.57
N VAL A 68 2.55 4.17 10.31
CA VAL A 68 3.18 4.85 9.15
C VAL A 68 2.82 6.34 9.15
N ASN A 69 1.54 6.68 9.32
CA ASN A 69 1.07 8.06 9.29
C ASN A 69 1.65 8.89 10.45
N ASP A 70 1.74 8.32 11.66
CA ASP A 70 2.35 8.97 12.83
C ASP A 70 3.85 9.24 12.60
N MET A 71 4.57 8.30 11.96
CA MET A 71 6.00 8.42 11.68
C MET A 71 6.34 9.29 10.47
N ALA A 72 5.39 9.47 9.54
CA ALA A 72 5.62 10.15 8.27
C ALA A 72 5.80 11.68 8.38
N GLY A 73 5.53 12.27 9.56
CA GLY A 73 5.69 13.71 9.79
C GLY A 73 4.87 14.58 8.82
N GLY A 74 3.76 14.04 8.29
CA GLY A 74 2.90 14.72 7.31
C GLY A 74 3.39 14.70 5.86
N SER A 75 4.56 14.12 5.56
CA SER A 75 5.07 14.02 4.18
C SER A 75 4.39 12.91 3.35
N LEU A 76 3.90 11.88 4.03
CA LEU A 76 3.20 10.72 3.47
C LEU A 76 1.95 10.45 4.33
N LYS A 77 0.88 10.04 3.66
CA LYS A 77 -0.34 9.52 4.29
C LYS A 77 -0.78 8.26 3.55
N ILE A 78 -1.08 7.20 4.29
CA ILE A 78 -1.84 6.07 3.77
C ILE A 78 -3.32 6.28 4.11
N ASP A 79 -4.15 6.27 3.08
CA ASP A 79 -5.61 6.24 3.18
C ASP A 79 -6.07 4.78 3.04
N LEU A 80 -6.49 4.18 4.16
CA LEU A 80 -6.90 2.77 4.20
C LEU A 80 -8.37 2.63 3.82
N LEU A 81 -8.61 2.11 2.63
CA LEU A 81 -9.93 1.94 2.06
C LEU A 81 -10.58 0.63 2.55
N PRO A 82 -11.90 0.64 2.82
CA PRO A 82 -12.64 -0.56 3.20
C PRO A 82 -12.59 -1.65 2.13
N VAL A 83 -12.82 -2.89 2.55
CA VAL A 83 -12.92 -4.02 1.62
C VAL A 83 -13.95 -3.76 0.52
N ASN A 84 -13.60 -4.13 -0.71
CA ASN A 84 -14.45 -4.00 -1.89
C ASN A 84 -14.88 -2.57 -2.27
N SER A 85 -14.30 -1.51 -1.68
CA SER A 85 -14.70 -0.13 -1.96
C SER A 85 -14.25 0.41 -3.32
N VAL A 86 -13.13 -0.06 -3.86
CA VAL A 86 -12.62 0.30 -5.20
C VAL A 86 -12.73 -0.87 -6.16
N VAL A 87 -12.28 -2.06 -5.74
CA VAL A 87 -12.36 -3.29 -6.53
C VAL A 87 -12.64 -4.48 -5.63
N LYS A 88 -13.17 -5.58 -6.19
CA LYS A 88 -13.33 -6.83 -5.43
C LYS A 88 -11.99 -7.35 -4.93
N THR A 89 -12.01 -8.12 -3.84
CA THR A 89 -10.78 -8.65 -3.22
C THR A 89 -9.95 -9.45 -4.22
N SER A 90 -10.58 -10.27 -5.06
CA SER A 90 -9.93 -11.01 -6.16
C SER A 90 -9.20 -10.14 -7.20
N GLN A 91 -9.54 -8.86 -7.32
CA GLN A 91 -9.01 -7.93 -8.32
C GLN A 91 -7.94 -6.97 -7.75
N MET A 92 -7.74 -6.95 -6.43
CA MET A 92 -6.86 -5.97 -5.76
C MET A 92 -5.41 -6.03 -6.26
N GLN A 93 -4.87 -7.22 -6.53
CA GLN A 93 -3.51 -7.36 -7.05
C GLN A 93 -3.33 -6.70 -8.42
N ASP A 94 -4.30 -6.92 -9.33
CA ASP A 94 -4.28 -6.29 -10.66
C ASP A 94 -4.51 -4.79 -10.58
N ALA A 95 -5.34 -4.34 -9.63
CA ALA A 95 -5.55 -2.92 -9.38
C ALA A 95 -4.25 -2.24 -8.93
N VAL A 96 -3.45 -2.86 -8.06
CA VAL A 96 -2.15 -2.29 -7.68
C VAL A 96 -1.16 -2.36 -8.84
N HIS A 97 -1.08 -3.49 -9.55
CA HIS A 97 -0.19 -3.63 -10.70
C HIS A 97 -0.43 -2.56 -11.78
N ARG A 98 -1.69 -2.19 -12.03
CA ARG A 98 -2.09 -1.16 -13.00
C ARG A 98 -2.11 0.27 -12.43
N GLY A 99 -1.81 0.45 -11.14
CA GLY A 99 -1.84 1.77 -10.48
C GLY A 99 -3.24 2.34 -10.22
N VAL A 100 -4.28 1.50 -10.21
CA VAL A 100 -5.64 1.90 -9.76
C VAL A 100 -5.68 2.07 -8.24
N LEU A 101 -4.96 1.21 -7.53
CA LEU A 101 -4.66 1.33 -6.10
C LEU A 101 -3.16 1.53 -5.94
N ASP A 102 -2.73 2.32 -4.96
CA ASP A 102 -1.31 2.45 -4.63
C ASP A 102 -0.79 1.26 -3.81
N GLY A 103 -1.71 0.55 -3.15
CA GLY A 103 -1.37 -0.67 -2.42
C GLY A 103 -2.59 -1.48 -1.97
N ALA A 104 -2.29 -2.63 -1.36
CA ALA A 104 -3.29 -3.53 -0.81
C ALA A 104 -2.77 -4.16 0.48
N HIS A 105 -3.58 -4.19 1.53
CA HIS A 105 -3.33 -5.04 2.70
C HIS A 105 -4.01 -6.40 2.46
N TYR A 106 -3.21 -7.44 2.26
CA TYR A 106 -3.62 -8.65 1.54
C TYR A 106 -2.92 -9.92 2.06
N VAL A 107 -3.22 -11.07 1.46
CA VAL A 107 -2.49 -12.34 1.69
C VAL A 107 -2.12 -13.00 0.34
N PRO A 108 -0.88 -13.50 0.17
CA PRO A 108 -0.46 -14.14 -1.08
C PRO A 108 -1.27 -15.36 -1.51
N ALA A 109 -1.95 -16.04 -0.56
CA ALA A 109 -2.78 -17.22 -0.85
C ALA A 109 -3.92 -16.94 -1.85
N TYR A 110 -4.42 -15.71 -1.92
CA TYR A 110 -5.45 -15.33 -2.89
C TYR A 110 -4.91 -15.23 -4.33
N TRP A 111 -3.59 -15.30 -4.54
CA TRP A 111 -2.98 -15.34 -5.87
C TRP A 111 -2.77 -16.76 -6.40
N TYR A 112 -3.34 -17.76 -5.71
CA TYR A 112 -3.19 -19.17 -6.08
C TYR A 112 -3.51 -19.45 -7.56
N SER A 113 -4.56 -18.82 -8.11
CA SER A 113 -4.93 -18.98 -9.52
C SER A 113 -3.90 -18.43 -10.52
N LYS A 114 -3.02 -17.52 -10.08
CA LYS A 114 -1.90 -17.02 -10.90
C LYS A 114 -0.64 -17.86 -10.72
N SER A 115 -0.41 -18.34 -9.49
CA SER A 115 0.64 -19.30 -9.19
C SER A 115 0.35 -20.01 -7.89
N ALA A 116 0.29 -21.34 -7.94
CA ALA A 116 0.17 -22.18 -6.76
C ALA A 116 1.30 -21.89 -5.74
N ALA A 117 2.50 -21.52 -6.22
CA ALA A 117 3.64 -21.17 -5.37
C ALA A 117 3.38 -19.95 -4.47
N ALA A 118 2.45 -19.05 -4.84
CA ALA A 118 2.11 -17.90 -3.99
C ALA A 118 1.51 -18.35 -2.64
N SER A 119 0.86 -19.51 -2.59
CA SER A 119 0.29 -20.05 -1.36
C SER A 119 1.35 -20.46 -0.34
N LEU A 120 2.57 -20.82 -0.77
CA LEU A 120 3.69 -21.11 0.12
C LEU A 120 4.07 -19.93 1.03
N PHE A 121 3.58 -18.73 0.73
CA PHE A 121 3.83 -17.49 1.46
C PHE A 121 2.60 -16.96 2.20
N GLY A 122 1.48 -17.68 2.20
CA GLY A 122 0.21 -17.16 2.74
C GLY A 122 -0.75 -18.20 3.32
N THR A 123 -0.55 -19.49 3.08
CA THR A 123 -1.32 -20.57 3.73
C THR A 123 -0.46 -21.26 4.79
N GLY A 124 -1.01 -21.45 6.00
CA GLY A 124 -0.33 -22.19 7.06
C GLY A 124 -0.69 -23.69 7.09
N PRO A 125 0.14 -24.54 7.72
CA PRO A 125 1.57 -24.41 7.88
C PRO A 125 2.30 -25.08 6.71
N CYS A 126 3.02 -24.29 5.93
CA CYS A 126 4.11 -24.80 5.09
C CYS A 126 5.02 -25.65 5.97
N TRP A 127 4.99 -26.98 5.78
CA TRP A 127 5.84 -27.94 6.51
C TRP A 127 5.74 -27.91 8.05
N GLY A 128 4.61 -27.47 8.62
CA GLY A 128 4.40 -27.51 10.08
C GLY A 128 4.93 -26.30 10.87
N TRP A 129 5.40 -25.24 10.21
CA TRP A 129 5.87 -24.02 10.89
C TRP A 129 4.76 -23.23 11.57
N SER A 130 5.12 -22.66 12.73
CA SER A 130 4.40 -21.57 13.36
C SER A 130 4.48 -20.28 12.53
N ALA A 131 3.58 -19.35 12.83
CA ALA A 131 3.56 -18.02 12.24
C ALA A 131 4.91 -17.30 12.41
N GLN A 132 5.55 -17.44 13.57
CA GLN A 132 6.81 -16.77 13.87
C GLN A 132 7.98 -17.38 13.11
N GLU A 133 8.01 -18.71 12.94
CA GLU A 133 9.04 -19.38 12.13
C GLU A 133 8.92 -18.98 10.66
N LEU A 134 7.70 -18.90 10.10
CA LEU A 134 7.49 -18.41 8.75
C LEU A 134 8.02 -16.98 8.59
N LEU A 135 7.68 -16.07 9.52
CA LEU A 135 8.18 -14.70 9.45
C LEU A 135 9.71 -14.64 9.57
N GLY A 136 10.30 -15.43 10.48
CA GLY A 136 11.74 -15.56 10.62
C GLY A 136 12.41 -16.04 9.33
N TRP A 137 11.84 -17.03 8.66
CA TRP A 137 12.32 -17.50 7.36
C TRP A 137 12.19 -16.45 6.25
N ILE A 138 11.09 -15.70 6.22
CA ILE A 138 10.92 -14.58 5.27
C ILE A 138 12.03 -13.55 5.45
N GLN A 139 12.30 -13.15 6.69
CA GLN A 139 13.24 -12.06 7.01
C GLN A 139 14.71 -12.48 6.93
N TYR A 140 15.04 -13.70 7.38
CA TYR A 140 16.42 -14.14 7.60
C TYR A 140 16.79 -15.44 6.86
N GLY A 141 15.81 -16.22 6.42
CA GLY A 141 16.01 -17.56 5.86
C GLY A 141 15.95 -17.66 4.33
N GLY A 142 15.95 -16.53 3.62
CA GLY A 142 15.87 -16.51 2.16
C GLY A 142 14.45 -16.41 1.58
N GLY A 143 13.42 -16.37 2.44
CA GLY A 143 12.03 -16.38 1.98
C GLY A 143 11.63 -15.15 1.17
N MET A 144 12.08 -13.95 1.56
CA MET A 144 11.79 -12.73 0.80
C MET A 144 12.42 -12.76 -0.61
N GLN A 145 13.62 -13.34 -0.77
CA GLN A 145 14.30 -13.48 -2.05
C GLN A 145 13.52 -14.41 -2.99
N LEU A 146 13.02 -15.53 -2.46
CA LEU A 146 12.17 -16.46 -3.22
C LEU A 146 10.83 -15.83 -3.59
N PHE A 147 10.23 -15.06 -2.68
CA PHE A 147 9.01 -14.32 -2.96
C PHE A 147 9.19 -13.27 -4.06
N ASN A 148 10.28 -12.50 -4.00
CA ASN A 148 10.62 -11.53 -5.04
C ASN A 148 10.86 -12.20 -6.40
N LYS A 149 11.53 -13.36 -6.41
CA LYS A 149 11.71 -14.16 -7.64
C LYS A 149 10.37 -14.59 -8.23
N LEU A 150 9.44 -15.04 -7.38
CA LEU A 150 8.08 -15.38 -7.78
C LEU A 150 7.36 -14.16 -8.38
N MET A 151 7.35 -13.01 -7.68
CA MET A 151 6.71 -11.78 -8.16
C MET A 151 7.29 -11.31 -9.50
N GLY A 152 8.62 -11.37 -9.66
CA GLY A 152 9.29 -11.06 -10.92
C GLY A 152 8.88 -12.00 -12.06
N SER A 153 8.73 -13.30 -11.78
CA SER A 153 8.27 -14.27 -12.80
C SER A 153 6.82 -14.04 -13.25
N LEU A 154 6.00 -13.42 -12.40
CA LEU A 154 4.62 -13.04 -12.73
C LEU A 154 4.53 -11.71 -13.48
N GLY A 155 5.64 -10.97 -13.65
CA GLY A 155 5.66 -9.67 -14.33
C GLY A 155 4.86 -8.58 -13.62
N LEU A 156 4.64 -8.72 -12.31
CA LEU A 156 3.81 -7.81 -11.54
C LEU A 156 4.61 -6.61 -11.04
N ASN A 157 4.06 -5.41 -11.25
CA ASN A 157 4.61 -4.16 -10.71
C ASN A 157 4.16 -3.97 -9.26
N LEU A 158 4.71 -4.80 -8.36
CA LEU A 158 4.36 -4.82 -6.94
C LEU A 158 5.63 -4.89 -6.10
N VAL A 159 5.63 -4.16 -5.00
CA VAL A 159 6.60 -4.35 -3.91
C VAL A 159 5.81 -4.84 -2.70
N SER A 160 6.25 -5.96 -2.12
CA SER A 160 5.54 -6.59 -1.01
C SER A 160 6.33 -6.50 0.27
N PHE A 161 5.62 -6.28 1.36
CA PHE A 161 6.18 -6.20 2.71
C PHE A 161 5.43 -7.16 3.62
N PHE A 162 6.15 -8.13 4.18
CA PHE A 162 5.59 -9.03 5.18
C PHE A 162 5.65 -8.34 6.55
N ASN A 163 4.49 -7.93 7.06
CA ASN A 163 4.37 -7.18 8.31
C ASN A 163 3.87 -8.03 9.49
N SER A 164 3.01 -9.03 9.22
CA SER A 164 2.40 -9.89 10.24
C SER A 164 2.19 -11.30 9.70
N PRO A 165 2.62 -12.35 10.43
CA PRO A 165 2.34 -13.71 10.02
C PRO A 165 0.95 -14.15 10.52
N MET A 166 0.32 -15.06 9.78
CA MET A 166 -1.00 -15.58 10.14
C MET A 166 -0.84 -16.78 11.08
N PRO A 167 -1.44 -16.76 12.29
CA PRO A 167 -1.39 -17.88 13.23
C PRO A 167 -2.12 -19.11 12.68
N ALA A 168 -1.97 -20.24 13.38
CA ALA A 168 -2.73 -21.44 13.11
C ALA A 168 -4.24 -21.09 13.08
N GLN A 169 -4.91 -21.49 12.00
CA GLN A 169 -6.32 -21.21 11.79
C GLN A 169 -7.16 -22.41 12.24
N PRO A 170 -8.37 -22.19 12.78
CA PRO A 170 -9.30 -23.29 12.99
C PRO A 170 -9.64 -23.95 11.64
N LEU A 171 -9.99 -25.24 11.66
CA LEU A 171 -10.41 -25.96 10.47
C LEU A 171 -11.69 -25.36 9.85
N GLY A 172 -12.45 -24.53 10.55
CA GLY A 172 -13.55 -23.77 9.99
C GLY A 172 -14.83 -23.88 10.81
N TRP A 173 -15.92 -23.49 10.18
CA TRP A 173 -17.26 -23.45 10.77
C TRP A 173 -18.15 -24.44 10.03
N PHE A 174 -18.81 -25.32 10.80
CA PHE A 174 -19.58 -26.43 10.26
C PHE A 174 -20.98 -26.40 10.85
N LYS A 175 -21.99 -26.74 10.04
CA LYS A 175 -23.38 -26.85 10.50
C LYS A 175 -23.57 -28.02 11.48
N GLU A 176 -22.82 -29.10 11.24
CA GLU A 176 -22.87 -30.34 12.01
C GLU A 176 -21.49 -30.67 12.58
N GLN A 177 -21.44 -31.40 13.68
CA GLN A 177 -20.19 -31.84 14.28
C GLN A 177 -19.47 -32.88 13.39
N ILE A 178 -18.20 -32.62 13.07
CA ILE A 178 -17.32 -33.55 12.36
C ILE A 178 -16.55 -34.39 13.40
N LYS A 179 -16.80 -35.70 13.43
CA LYS A 179 -16.20 -36.68 14.36
C LYS A 179 -15.21 -37.63 13.68
N GLN A 180 -15.37 -37.86 12.37
CA GLN A 180 -14.53 -38.76 11.59
C GLN A 180 -14.33 -38.26 10.15
N SER A 181 -13.24 -38.67 9.52
CA SER A 181 -12.86 -38.20 8.17
C SER A 181 -13.90 -38.52 7.09
N ALA A 182 -14.62 -39.62 7.21
CA ALA A 182 -15.68 -40.00 6.27
C ALA A 182 -16.77 -38.92 6.12
N GLN A 183 -17.01 -38.11 7.15
CA GLN A 183 -17.99 -37.01 7.11
C GLN A 183 -17.53 -35.82 6.25
N MET A 184 -16.24 -35.76 5.87
CA MET A 184 -15.72 -34.70 5.01
C MET A 184 -16.06 -34.96 3.53
N LYS A 185 -16.28 -36.22 3.13
CA LYS A 185 -16.56 -36.56 1.73
C LYS A 185 -17.89 -35.94 1.26
N GLY A 186 -17.83 -35.19 0.17
CA GLY A 186 -18.96 -34.45 -0.40
C GLY A 186 -19.31 -33.15 0.34
N LEU A 187 -18.64 -32.83 1.45
CA LEU A 187 -18.94 -31.62 2.20
C LEU A 187 -18.57 -30.38 1.38
N LYS A 188 -19.53 -29.47 1.20
CA LYS A 188 -19.26 -28.16 0.62
C LYS A 188 -18.41 -27.35 1.59
N TYR A 189 -17.25 -26.90 1.16
CA TYR A 189 -16.29 -26.24 2.03
C TYR A 189 -15.57 -25.11 1.31
N ARG A 190 -15.49 -23.95 1.97
CA ARG A 190 -14.78 -22.79 1.43
C ARG A 190 -13.38 -22.73 2.04
N THR A 191 -12.37 -22.59 1.18
CA THR A 191 -10.97 -22.36 1.60
C THR A 191 -10.23 -21.55 0.55
N VAL A 192 -8.91 -21.36 0.71
CA VAL A 192 -8.05 -20.71 -0.29
C VAL A 192 -6.68 -21.38 -0.35
N GLY A 193 -6.00 -21.19 -1.48
CA GLY A 193 -4.64 -21.67 -1.68
C GLY A 193 -4.52 -23.20 -1.68
N LEU A 194 -3.35 -23.72 -1.32
CA LEU A 194 -3.03 -25.16 -1.38
C LEU A 194 -3.95 -26.06 -0.55
N ALA A 195 -4.60 -25.50 0.49
CA ALA A 195 -5.60 -26.24 1.25
C ALA A 195 -6.78 -26.67 0.38
N ALA A 196 -7.05 -25.98 -0.74
CA ALA A 196 -8.11 -26.37 -1.65
C ALA A 196 -7.85 -27.71 -2.32
N ASP A 197 -6.63 -27.95 -2.77
CA ASP A 197 -6.23 -29.20 -3.42
C ASP A 197 -6.24 -30.35 -2.41
N VAL A 198 -5.64 -30.14 -1.23
CA VAL A 198 -5.60 -31.15 -0.16
C VAL A 198 -7.00 -31.59 0.24
N LEU A 199 -7.89 -30.64 0.49
CA LEU A 199 -9.26 -30.96 0.93
C LEU A 199 -10.12 -31.53 -0.22
N GLY A 200 -9.83 -31.13 -1.46
CA GLY A 200 -10.41 -31.74 -2.66
C GLY A 200 -10.05 -33.22 -2.79
N GLU A 201 -8.77 -33.56 -2.62
CA GLU A 201 -8.28 -34.96 -2.60
C GLU A 201 -8.86 -35.77 -1.42
N MET A 202 -9.15 -35.12 -0.30
CA MET A 202 -9.89 -35.72 0.82
C MET A 202 -11.39 -35.93 0.52
N GLY A 203 -11.86 -35.51 -0.66
CA GLY A 203 -13.20 -35.73 -1.16
C GLY A 203 -14.20 -34.62 -0.84
N MET A 204 -13.76 -33.47 -0.33
CA MET A 204 -14.63 -32.32 -0.09
C MET A 204 -14.99 -31.60 -1.40
N SER A 205 -16.16 -30.98 -1.45
CA SER A 205 -16.54 -30.08 -2.56
C SER A 205 -16.04 -28.67 -2.23
N VAL A 206 -14.82 -28.38 -2.67
CA VAL A 206 -14.12 -27.14 -2.31
C VAL A 206 -14.49 -25.98 -3.23
N VAL A 207 -14.72 -24.80 -2.63
CA VAL A 207 -14.87 -23.53 -3.34
C VAL A 207 -13.79 -22.55 -2.85
N GLN A 208 -13.07 -21.94 -3.79
CA GLN A 208 -12.10 -20.89 -3.48
C GLN A 208 -12.75 -19.50 -3.55
N LEU A 209 -12.78 -18.80 -2.42
CA LEU A 209 -13.32 -17.44 -2.32
C LEU A 209 -12.48 -16.61 -1.35
N PRO A 210 -12.20 -15.33 -1.59
CA PRO A 210 -11.53 -14.47 -0.61
C PRO A 210 -12.36 -14.25 0.68
N GLY A 211 -11.68 -13.93 1.79
CA GLY A 211 -12.30 -13.79 3.11
C GLY A 211 -13.37 -12.71 3.18
N GLY A 212 -13.12 -11.56 2.55
CA GLY A 212 -14.09 -10.46 2.43
C GLY A 212 -15.34 -10.80 1.61
N GLU A 213 -15.40 -11.97 0.98
CA GLU A 213 -16.51 -12.42 0.13
C GLU A 213 -17.28 -13.60 0.76
N ILE A 214 -16.91 -14.06 1.97
CA ILE A 214 -17.57 -15.19 2.64
C ILE A 214 -18.96 -14.82 3.13
N GLN A 215 -19.09 -13.75 3.92
CA GLN A 215 -20.38 -13.41 4.55
C GLN A 215 -21.51 -13.19 3.53
N PRO A 216 -21.28 -12.54 2.37
CA PRO A 216 -22.30 -12.46 1.31
C PRO A 216 -22.63 -13.79 0.61
N ALA A 217 -21.78 -14.81 0.74
CA ALA A 217 -21.92 -16.11 0.06
C ALA A 217 -22.46 -17.23 0.96
N MET A 218 -22.63 -16.99 2.26
CA MET A 218 -23.26 -17.92 3.22
C MET A 218 -24.76 -17.69 3.32
#